data_AF-A0A956K6V4-F1
#
_entry.id   AF-A0A956K6V4-F1
#
_cell.length_a   1.000
_cell.length_b   1.000
_cell.length_c   1.000
_cell.angle_alpha   90.00
_cell.angle_beta   90.00
_cell.angle_gamma   90.00
#
_symmetry.space_group_name_H-M   'P 1'
#
loop_
_entity.id
_entity.type
_entity.pdbx_description
1 polymer ?
#
loop_
_entity_poly.entity_id
_entity_poly.type
_entity_poly.pdbx_seq_one_letter_code
_entity_poly.pdbx_strand_id
1 'polypeptide(L)'
;MARPSDLAHSPRDNTLTITWEDGTVSVLPIPYLRAWCPCAGCQGHSNTIAHRPAGADMRAAKLWEVGAYALGRGALGIPEMPTTAWWTWVFALIALDFLYYWFHRWSHEVNFLWASHIVHHQSEEYNLTVALRQSAFQGLFSIWLYLPLALVGVPPLVYVFSSQINTIYQFWIHTRLVKRMGPLEWVLNTPSHHRVHHGADPLYLDRNYAGMLIVWDRWFGSFQEEREEPTYGTTKPLAHWNPLWANFDYWATLIREARSMPRLRDRLQIWFRH
;
A
#
# COMPACT_ATOMS: atom_id res chain seq x y z
N MET A 1 -10.45 0.19 -41.41
CA MET A 1 -10.95 1.14 -40.40
C MET A 1 -10.51 2.52 -40.83
N ALA A 2 -11.43 3.50 -40.87
CA ALA A 2 -11.07 4.89 -41.12
C ALA A 2 -10.07 5.36 -40.07
N ARG A 3 -9.09 6.17 -40.46
CA ARG A 3 -8.14 6.73 -39.50
C ARG A 3 -8.72 8.01 -38.90
N PRO A 4 -8.45 8.29 -37.61
CA PRO A 4 -8.82 9.57 -37.04
C PRO A 4 -7.96 10.68 -37.67
N SER A 5 -8.61 11.73 -38.15
CA SER A 5 -7.96 12.92 -38.70
C SER A 5 -7.79 14.01 -37.63
N ASP A 6 -8.70 14.07 -36.64
CA ASP A 6 -8.64 15.01 -35.52
C ASP A 6 -9.25 14.45 -34.22
N LEU A 7 -8.77 14.95 -33.08
CA LEU A 7 -9.20 14.55 -31.74
C LEU A 7 -9.38 15.78 -30.84
N ALA A 8 -10.58 15.95 -30.29
CA ALA A 8 -10.90 17.05 -29.38
C ALA A 8 -11.52 16.52 -28.08
N HIS A 9 -10.99 16.94 -26.94
CA HIS A 9 -11.53 16.63 -25.61
C HIS A 9 -12.28 17.86 -25.06
N SER A 10 -13.53 17.68 -24.61
CA SER A 10 -14.28 18.69 -23.86
C SER A 10 -14.27 18.34 -22.37
N PRO A 11 -13.47 19.02 -21.53
CA PRO A 11 -13.47 18.77 -20.09
C PRO A 11 -14.79 19.16 -19.42
N ARG A 12 -15.49 20.16 -19.98
CA ARG A 12 -16.78 20.65 -19.45
C ARG A 12 -17.89 19.62 -19.63
N ASP A 13 -17.91 18.95 -20.78
CA ASP A 13 -18.97 17.99 -21.13
C ASP A 13 -18.54 16.53 -20.92
N ASN A 14 -17.26 16.32 -20.55
CA ASN A 14 -16.64 15.02 -20.29
C ASN A 14 -16.76 14.06 -21.49
N THR A 15 -16.48 14.56 -22.69
CA THR A 15 -16.57 13.83 -23.98
C THR A 15 -15.27 13.93 -24.78
N LEU A 16 -14.98 12.89 -25.57
CA LEU A 16 -13.97 12.87 -26.62
C LEU A 16 -14.68 12.85 -27.98
N THR A 17 -14.38 13.83 -28.82
CA THR A 17 -14.83 13.88 -30.21
C THR A 17 -13.70 13.41 -31.12
N ILE A 18 -14.03 12.47 -32.00
CA ILE A 18 -13.14 11.91 -33.02
C ILE A 18 -13.72 12.28 -34.39
N THR A 19 -12.93 12.99 -35.18
CA THR A 19 -13.23 13.23 -36.60
C THR A 19 -12.46 12.21 -37.43
N TRP A 20 -13.14 11.55 -38.35
CA TRP A 20 -12.57 10.52 -39.21
C TRP A 20 -12.20 11.10 -40.58
N GLU A 21 -11.24 10.51 -41.28
CA GLU A 21 -10.82 10.94 -42.62
C GLU A 21 -11.96 10.97 -43.67
N ASP A 22 -13.00 10.15 -43.48
CA ASP A 22 -14.20 10.15 -44.34
C ASP A 22 -15.21 11.25 -44.00
N GLY A 23 -14.89 12.13 -43.05
CA GLY A 23 -15.71 13.25 -42.61
C GLY A 23 -16.76 12.90 -41.56
N THR A 24 -16.88 11.63 -41.15
CA THR A 24 -17.76 11.25 -40.04
C THR A 24 -17.21 11.75 -38.70
N VAL A 25 -18.11 12.01 -37.74
CA VAL A 25 -17.75 12.48 -36.40
C VAL A 25 -18.38 11.58 -35.35
N SER A 26 -17.56 11.11 -34.40
CA SER A 26 -18.01 10.32 -33.24
C SER A 26 -17.78 11.10 -31.95
N VAL A 27 -18.81 11.24 -31.12
CA VAL A 27 -18.71 11.87 -29.80
C VAL A 27 -18.92 10.81 -28.73
N LEU A 28 -17.88 10.56 -27.93
CA LEU A 28 -17.84 9.46 -26.98
C LEU A 28 -17.68 10.00 -25.56
N PRO A 29 -18.62 9.70 -24.64
CA PRO A 29 -18.44 10.05 -23.24
C PRO A 29 -17.20 9.39 -22.64
N ILE A 30 -16.38 10.15 -21.91
CA ILE A 30 -15.19 9.64 -21.23
C ILE A 30 -15.51 8.46 -20.28
N PRO A 31 -16.64 8.43 -19.55
CA PRO A 31 -17.00 7.26 -18.73
C PRO A 31 -17.19 5.99 -19.57
N TYR A 32 -17.72 6.10 -20.78
CA TYR A 32 -17.91 4.97 -21.69
C TYR A 32 -16.55 4.43 -22.17
N LEU A 33 -15.62 5.32 -22.53
CA LEU A 33 -14.25 4.95 -22.92
C LEU A 33 -13.47 4.30 -21.79
N ARG A 34 -13.70 4.71 -20.54
CA ARG A 34 -13.10 4.08 -19.35
C ARG A 34 -13.71 2.71 -19.03
N ALA A 35 -15.03 2.56 -19.18
CA ALA A 35 -15.73 1.29 -18.99
C ALA A 35 -15.33 0.23 -20.04
N TRP A 36 -14.94 0.68 -21.23
CA TRP A 36 -14.50 -0.17 -22.34
C TRP A 36 -12.98 -0.19 -22.56
N CYS A 37 -12.20 0.30 -21.58
CA CYS A 37 -10.74 0.25 -21.63
C CYS A 37 -10.29 -1.24 -21.60
N PRO A 38 -9.70 -1.79 -22.69
CA PRO A 38 -9.47 -3.23 -22.83
C PRO A 38 -8.48 -3.82 -21.83
N CYS A 39 -7.75 -2.98 -21.09
CA CYS A 39 -6.66 -3.37 -20.21
C CYS A 39 -7.02 -3.37 -18.72
N ALA A 40 -8.26 -3.08 -18.33
CA ALA A 40 -8.65 -3.10 -16.91
C ALA A 40 -9.31 -4.41 -16.42
N GLY A 41 -9.62 -5.39 -17.28
CA GLY A 41 -10.22 -6.63 -16.74
C GLY A 41 -10.73 -7.75 -17.64
N CYS A 42 -10.33 -7.92 -18.91
CA CYS A 42 -10.85 -9.05 -19.71
C CYS A 42 -9.79 -9.87 -20.44
N GLN A 43 -9.67 -11.13 -20.01
CA GLN A 43 -9.15 -12.23 -20.82
C GLN A 43 -10.26 -12.72 -21.77
N GLY A 44 -10.02 -12.65 -23.08
CA GLY A 44 -10.78 -13.39 -24.11
C GLY A 44 -12.14 -12.79 -24.51
N HIS A 45 -12.43 -12.79 -25.81
CA HIS A 45 -13.72 -12.37 -26.36
C HIS A 45 -14.69 -13.56 -26.41
N SER A 46 -15.83 -13.48 -25.71
CA SER A 46 -17.03 -14.26 -26.03
C SER A 46 -18.27 -13.37 -25.92
N ASN A 47 -19.23 -13.56 -26.83
CA ASN A 47 -20.49 -12.79 -26.89
C ASN A 47 -21.61 -13.42 -26.02
N THR A 48 -21.25 -14.23 -25.03
CA THR A 48 -22.20 -14.93 -24.15
C THR A 48 -21.85 -14.67 -22.69
N ILE A 49 -22.68 -13.88 -22.02
CA ILE A 49 -22.64 -13.70 -20.57
C ILE A 49 -23.34 -14.91 -19.96
N ALA A 50 -22.58 -15.89 -19.51
CA ALA A 50 -23.10 -17.02 -18.73
C ALA A 50 -22.98 -16.68 -17.23
N HIS A 51 -24.09 -16.75 -16.49
CA HIS A 51 -24.05 -16.75 -15.04
C HIS A 51 -23.33 -18.02 -14.57
N ARG A 52 -22.08 -17.88 -14.12
CA ARG A 52 -21.41 -18.94 -13.37
C ARG A 52 -21.87 -18.83 -11.91
N PRO A 53 -22.59 -19.83 -11.36
CA PRO A 53 -22.76 -19.89 -9.92
C PRO A 53 -21.36 -19.90 -9.30
N ALA A 54 -21.16 -19.13 -8.22
CA ALA A 54 -19.93 -19.18 -7.46
C ALA A 54 -19.65 -20.66 -7.16
N GLY A 55 -18.57 -21.20 -7.70
CA GLY A 55 -18.14 -22.54 -7.35
C GLY A 55 -18.04 -22.58 -5.83
N ALA A 56 -18.59 -23.63 -5.22
CA ALA A 56 -18.54 -23.86 -3.77
C ALA A 56 -17.10 -23.94 -3.22
N ASP A 57 -16.09 -23.87 -4.09
CA ASP A 57 -14.68 -23.79 -3.77
C ASP A 57 -14.15 -22.35 -3.94
N MET A 58 -14.71 -21.40 -3.21
CA MET A 58 -13.94 -20.20 -2.85
C MET A 58 -12.83 -20.61 -1.88
N ARG A 59 -11.75 -21.20 -2.39
CA ARG A 59 -10.50 -21.26 -1.65
C ARG A 59 -9.97 -19.84 -1.62
N ALA A 60 -9.94 -19.24 -0.43
CA ALA A 60 -9.36 -17.92 -0.23
C ALA A 60 -7.95 -17.91 -0.82
N ALA A 61 -7.78 -17.34 -2.01
CA ALA A 61 -6.48 -17.09 -2.61
C ALA A 61 -5.85 -15.89 -1.91
N LYS A 62 -5.48 -16.11 -0.63
CA LYS A 62 -4.58 -15.31 0.21
C LYS A 62 -4.06 -16.17 1.37
N LEU A 63 -3.84 -17.47 1.07
CA LEU A 63 -3.44 -18.48 2.04
C LEU A 63 -1.94 -18.52 2.32
N TRP A 64 -1.09 -17.72 1.66
CA TRP A 64 0.34 -17.82 1.91
C TRP A 64 0.73 -17.16 3.24
N GLU A 65 0.20 -15.96 3.56
CA GLU A 65 0.48 -15.29 4.84
C GLU A 65 -0.13 -16.04 6.01
N VAL A 66 -1.42 -16.34 5.90
CA VAL A 66 -2.16 -17.11 6.91
C VAL A 66 -1.59 -18.53 7.00
N GLY A 67 -1.18 -19.12 5.88
CA GLY A 67 -0.61 -20.46 5.82
C GLY A 67 0.76 -20.52 6.44
N ALA A 68 1.69 -19.60 6.16
CA ALA A 68 2.98 -19.56 6.83
C ALA A 68 2.84 -19.21 8.33
N TYR A 69 1.92 -18.31 8.68
CA TYR A 69 1.56 -18.05 10.08
C TYR A 69 1.02 -19.31 10.79
N ALA A 70 0.10 -20.03 10.15
CA ALA A 70 -0.50 -21.26 10.68
C ALA A 70 0.48 -22.44 10.72
N LEU A 71 1.34 -22.60 9.70
CA LEU A 71 2.37 -23.63 9.62
C LEU A 71 3.44 -23.43 10.68
N GLY A 72 3.87 -22.18 10.90
CA GLY A 72 4.82 -21.83 11.96
C GLY A 72 4.33 -22.29 13.34
N ARG A 73 3.01 -22.24 13.60
CA ARG A 73 2.43 -22.74 14.85
C ARG A 73 2.17 -24.23 14.88
N GLY A 74 1.57 -24.77 13.82
CA GLY A 74 1.21 -26.19 13.73
C GLY A 74 2.43 -27.08 13.90
N ALA A 75 3.59 -26.65 13.38
CA ALA A 75 4.87 -27.34 13.57
C ALA A 75 5.40 -27.28 15.01
N LEU A 76 4.99 -26.28 15.81
CA LEU A 76 5.52 -26.01 17.15
C LEU A 76 4.59 -26.45 18.29
N GLY A 77 3.36 -26.89 18.00
CA GLY A 77 2.42 -27.39 19.02
C GLY A 77 1.97 -26.35 20.04
N ILE A 78 2.00 -25.05 19.68
CA ILE A 78 1.70 -23.95 20.59
C ILE A 78 0.18 -23.89 20.88
N PRO A 79 -0.25 -23.88 22.16
CA PRO A 79 -1.66 -23.72 22.52
C PRO A 79 -2.26 -22.40 22.02
N GLU A 80 -3.54 -22.43 21.61
CA GLU A 80 -4.26 -21.24 21.19
C GLU A 80 -4.75 -20.42 22.39
N MET A 81 -4.60 -19.09 22.33
CA MET A 81 -5.34 -18.20 23.21
C MET A 81 -6.85 -18.37 22.98
N PRO A 82 -7.68 -18.30 24.03
CA PRO A 82 -9.12 -18.52 23.90
C PRO A 82 -9.78 -17.42 23.05
N THR A 83 -10.39 -17.80 21.92
CA THR A 83 -11.12 -16.87 21.04
C THR A 83 -12.39 -16.30 21.69
N THR A 84 -12.92 -16.97 22.71
CA THR A 84 -14.06 -16.49 23.51
C THR A 84 -13.67 -15.39 24.49
N ALA A 85 -12.39 -15.22 24.80
CA ALA A 85 -11.94 -14.17 25.70
C ALA A 85 -11.69 -12.87 24.93
N TRP A 86 -12.37 -11.79 25.34
CA TRP A 86 -12.26 -10.48 24.68
C TRP A 86 -10.82 -9.93 24.69
N TRP A 87 -10.02 -10.25 25.72
CA TRP A 87 -8.64 -9.77 25.84
C TRP A 87 -7.74 -10.34 24.75
N THR A 88 -8.02 -11.54 24.21
CA THR A 88 -7.27 -12.13 23.10
C THR A 88 -7.31 -11.22 21.87
N TRP A 89 -8.46 -10.63 21.58
CA TRP A 89 -8.68 -9.74 20.45
C TRP A 89 -8.02 -8.37 20.65
N VAL A 90 -8.17 -7.80 21.85
CA VAL A 90 -7.54 -6.52 22.21
C VAL A 90 -6.02 -6.64 22.18
N PHE A 91 -5.48 -7.70 22.79
CA PHE A 91 -4.05 -8.00 22.75
C PHE A 91 -3.55 -8.15 21.31
N ALA A 92 -4.20 -8.98 20.51
CA ALA A 92 -3.79 -9.22 19.13
C ALA A 92 -3.79 -7.94 18.29
N LEU A 93 -4.81 -7.08 18.43
CA LEU A 93 -4.89 -5.82 17.69
C LEU A 93 -3.77 -4.84 18.08
N ILE A 94 -3.52 -4.65 19.39
CA ILE A 94 -2.47 -3.75 19.88
C ILE A 94 -1.08 -4.29 19.51
N ALA A 95 -0.84 -5.58 19.71
CA ALA A 95 0.43 -6.20 19.40
C ALA A 95 0.71 -6.21 17.89
N LEU A 96 -0.32 -6.44 17.06
CA LEU A 96 -0.21 -6.34 15.60
C LEU A 96 0.12 -4.91 15.16
N ASP A 97 -0.56 -3.89 15.71
CA ASP A 97 -0.28 -2.49 15.39
C ASP A 97 1.14 -2.06 15.79
N PHE A 98 1.63 -2.58 16.93
CA PHE A 98 3.01 -2.38 17.36
C PHE A 98 4.03 -3.03 16.40
N LEU A 99 3.78 -4.26 15.96
CA LEU A 99 4.64 -4.93 14.98
C LEU A 99 4.60 -4.24 13.62
N TYR A 100 3.42 -3.76 13.21
CA TYR A 100 3.27 -2.93 12.03
C TYR A 100 4.11 -1.66 12.12
N TYR A 101 4.10 -0.95 13.26
CA TYR A 101 4.93 0.26 13.46
C TYR A 101 6.40 -0.01 13.16
N TRP A 102 6.96 -1.11 13.68
CA TRP A 102 8.36 -1.47 13.44
C TRP A 102 8.62 -1.88 12.00
N PHE A 103 7.74 -2.68 11.41
CA PHE A 103 7.84 -3.02 9.99
C PHE A 103 7.88 -1.75 9.14
N HIS A 104 6.93 -0.85 9.39
CA HIS A 104 6.75 0.37 8.62
C HIS A 104 7.93 1.32 8.79
N ARG A 105 8.42 1.50 10.01
CA ARG A 105 9.64 2.25 10.28
C ARG A 105 10.84 1.70 9.53
N TRP A 106 11.07 0.39 9.57
CA TRP A 106 12.17 -0.23 8.81
C TRP A 106 11.95 -0.14 7.30
N SER A 107 10.71 -0.17 6.83
CA SER A 107 10.38 0.11 5.44
C SER A 107 10.75 1.53 5.02
N HIS A 108 10.90 2.48 5.93
CA HIS A 108 11.39 3.82 5.60
C HIS A 108 12.90 3.99 5.88
N GLU A 109 13.46 3.33 6.90
CA GLU A 109 14.87 3.52 7.28
C GLU A 109 15.86 2.52 6.61
N VAL A 110 15.36 1.45 5.97
CA VAL A 110 16.19 0.39 5.36
C VAL A 110 15.92 0.33 3.85
N ASN A 111 16.90 0.69 3.03
CA ASN A 111 16.78 0.73 1.56
C ASN A 111 16.17 -0.53 0.93
N PHE A 112 16.55 -1.72 1.38
CA PHE A 112 15.95 -2.96 0.87
C PHE A 112 14.44 -3.05 1.12
N LEU A 113 13.98 -2.63 2.30
CA LEU A 113 12.55 -2.66 2.66
C LEU A 113 11.81 -1.46 2.06
N TRP A 114 12.46 -0.31 1.94
CA TRP A 114 11.93 0.85 1.22
C TRP A 114 11.62 0.53 -0.24
N ALA A 115 12.45 -0.26 -0.90
CA ALA A 115 12.15 -0.76 -2.24
C ALA A 115 10.79 -1.47 -2.35
N SER A 116 10.36 -2.14 -1.27
CA SER A 116 9.07 -2.83 -1.20
C SER A 116 7.91 -1.94 -0.73
N HIS A 117 8.17 -0.68 -0.41
CA HIS A 117 7.18 0.22 0.16
C HIS A 117 7.02 1.53 -0.62
N ILE A 118 8.08 1.99 -1.30
CA ILE A 118 8.14 3.22 -2.10
C ILE A 118 6.98 3.35 -3.09
N VAL A 119 6.46 2.23 -3.63
CA VAL A 119 5.30 2.23 -4.54
C VAL A 119 4.09 2.95 -3.93
N HIS A 120 3.91 2.85 -2.62
CA HIS A 120 2.87 3.52 -1.85
C HIS A 120 3.05 5.04 -1.80
N HIS A 121 4.29 5.50 -1.63
CA HIS A 121 4.64 6.92 -1.47
C HIS A 121 4.86 7.67 -2.78
N GLN A 122 4.92 6.98 -3.92
CA GLN A 122 5.20 7.58 -5.23
C GLN A 122 4.14 8.56 -5.74
N SER A 123 2.95 8.60 -5.15
CA SER A 123 1.86 9.44 -5.64
C SER A 123 2.05 10.90 -5.22
N GLU A 124 2.12 11.81 -6.19
CA GLU A 124 2.11 13.26 -5.96
C GLU A 124 0.72 13.77 -5.55
N GLU A 125 -0.33 12.99 -5.85
CA GLU A 125 -1.68 13.22 -5.37
C GLU A 125 -1.98 12.38 -4.13
N TYR A 126 -2.55 13.01 -3.09
CA TYR A 126 -2.87 12.33 -1.84
C TYR A 126 -4.38 12.23 -1.61
N ASN A 127 -4.89 11.01 -1.69
CA ASN A 127 -6.31 10.67 -1.52
C ASN A 127 -6.45 9.16 -1.21
N LEU A 128 -7.67 8.67 -1.01
CA LEU A 128 -7.93 7.29 -0.59
C LEU A 128 -7.37 6.22 -1.54
N THR A 129 -7.17 6.53 -2.83
CA THR A 129 -6.61 5.56 -3.79
C THR A 129 -5.14 5.26 -3.52
N VAL A 130 -4.41 6.17 -2.84
CA VAL A 130 -3.02 5.95 -2.39
C VAL A 130 -2.95 4.75 -1.44
N ALA A 131 -3.96 4.57 -0.58
CA ALA A 131 -4.04 3.41 0.31
C ALA A 131 -4.04 2.07 -0.46
N LEU A 132 -4.61 2.05 -1.66
CA LEU A 132 -4.69 0.85 -2.50
C LEU A 132 -3.43 0.60 -3.34
N ARG A 133 -2.54 1.59 -3.44
CA ARG A 133 -1.29 1.52 -4.20
C ARG A 133 -0.22 0.82 -3.37
N GLN A 134 -0.36 -0.49 -3.18
CA GLN A 134 0.59 -1.31 -2.41
C GLN A 134 1.59 -2.00 -3.34
N SER A 135 2.82 -2.22 -2.87
CA SER A 135 3.77 -3.07 -3.59
C SER A 135 3.31 -4.53 -3.59
N ALA A 136 3.65 -5.25 -4.65
CA ALA A 136 3.47 -6.70 -4.70
C ALA A 136 4.30 -7.46 -3.65
N PHE A 137 5.35 -6.84 -3.10
CA PHE A 137 6.32 -7.49 -2.22
C PHE A 137 6.18 -7.16 -0.74
N GLN A 138 5.36 -6.16 -0.37
CA GLN A 138 5.24 -5.71 1.01
C GLN A 138 4.76 -6.82 1.96
N GLY A 139 3.79 -7.63 1.51
CA GLY A 139 3.34 -8.81 2.27
C GLY A 139 4.48 -9.81 2.49
N LEU A 140 5.21 -10.16 1.41
CA LEU A 140 6.33 -11.10 1.44
C LEU A 140 7.40 -10.70 2.45
N PHE A 141 7.74 -9.41 2.52
CA PHE A 141 8.79 -8.92 3.40
C PHE A 141 8.31 -8.50 4.79
N SER A 142 7.01 -8.50 5.07
CA SER A 142 6.46 -8.22 6.41
C SER A 142 6.10 -9.48 7.19
N ILE A 143 5.86 -10.63 6.54
CA ILE A 143 5.30 -11.80 7.23
C ILE A 143 6.07 -12.25 8.49
N TRP A 144 7.39 -12.18 8.45
CA TRP A 144 8.24 -12.64 9.55
C TRP A 144 8.08 -11.79 10.83
N LEU A 145 7.66 -10.52 10.69
CA LEU A 145 7.35 -9.64 11.84
C LEU A 145 6.18 -10.15 12.67
N TYR A 146 5.24 -10.87 12.05
CA TYR A 146 4.02 -11.31 12.72
C TYR A 146 4.14 -12.71 13.31
N LEU A 147 5.21 -13.46 13.01
CA LEU A 147 5.47 -14.78 13.60
C LEU A 147 5.53 -14.79 15.14
N PRO A 148 6.05 -13.75 15.84
CA PRO A 148 5.94 -13.66 17.29
C PRO A 148 4.52 -13.75 17.83
N LEU A 149 3.51 -13.22 17.13
CA LEU A 149 2.09 -13.37 17.53
C LEU A 149 1.66 -14.83 17.48
N ALA A 150 2.16 -15.55 16.48
CA ALA A 150 1.96 -16.98 16.36
C ALA A 150 2.60 -17.71 17.56
N LEU A 151 3.85 -17.35 17.91
CA LEU A 151 4.59 -17.94 19.03
C LEU A 151 3.92 -17.76 20.39
N VAL A 152 3.26 -16.62 20.62
CA VAL A 152 2.55 -16.35 21.88
C VAL A 152 1.13 -16.94 21.92
N GLY A 153 0.67 -17.59 20.85
CA GLY A 153 -0.60 -18.30 20.86
C GLY A 153 -1.78 -17.54 20.23
N VAL A 154 -1.57 -16.41 19.53
CA VAL A 154 -2.68 -15.71 18.83
C VAL A 154 -3.26 -16.59 17.70
N PRO A 155 -4.56 -16.95 17.76
CA PRO A 155 -5.19 -17.80 16.75
C PRO A 155 -5.18 -17.18 15.35
N PRO A 156 -5.04 -17.96 14.26
CA PRO A 156 -5.04 -17.44 12.89
C PRO A 156 -6.27 -16.59 12.57
N LEU A 157 -7.45 -16.99 13.06
CA LEU A 157 -8.68 -16.23 12.90
C LEU A 157 -8.58 -14.83 13.52
N VAL A 158 -8.03 -14.74 14.74
CA VAL A 158 -7.86 -13.48 15.46
C VAL A 158 -6.80 -12.61 14.77
N TYR A 159 -5.70 -13.22 14.30
CA TYR A 159 -4.68 -12.52 13.52
C TYR A 159 -5.26 -11.91 12.24
N VAL A 160 -5.96 -12.71 11.44
CA VAL A 160 -6.58 -12.23 10.18
C VAL A 160 -7.54 -11.09 10.48
N PHE A 161 -8.44 -11.27 11.45
CA PHE A 161 -9.40 -10.23 11.80
C PHE A 161 -8.73 -8.94 12.27
N SER A 162 -7.73 -9.04 13.15
CA SER A 162 -6.98 -7.88 13.66
C SER A 162 -6.22 -7.16 12.54
N SER A 163 -5.61 -7.93 11.62
CA SER A 163 -4.93 -7.39 10.44
C SER A 163 -5.88 -6.64 9.50
N GLN A 164 -7.09 -7.18 9.30
CA GLN A 164 -8.12 -6.51 8.51
C GLN A 164 -8.63 -5.21 9.17
N ILE A 165 -8.84 -5.21 10.48
CA ILE A 165 -9.17 -3.97 11.21
C ILE A 165 -8.07 -2.92 11.02
N ASN A 166 -6.82 -3.32 11.21
CA ASN A 166 -5.66 -2.44 11.06
C ASN A 166 -5.56 -1.88 9.63
N THR A 167 -5.74 -2.72 8.61
CA THR A 167 -5.76 -2.33 7.19
C THR A 167 -6.90 -1.34 6.88
N ILE A 168 -8.11 -1.62 7.35
CA ILE A 168 -9.28 -0.75 7.13
C ILE A 168 -9.08 0.60 7.83
N TYR A 169 -8.51 0.59 9.03
CA TYR A 169 -8.18 1.82 9.73
C TYR A 169 -7.17 2.66 8.94
N GLN A 170 -6.11 2.04 8.42
CA GLN A 170 -5.13 2.74 7.61
C GLN A 170 -5.70 3.26 6.29
N PHE A 171 -6.73 2.61 5.72
CA PHE A 171 -7.34 3.09 4.49
C PHE A 171 -7.93 4.50 4.63
N TRP A 172 -8.77 4.75 5.64
CA TRP A 172 -9.56 5.98 5.72
C TRP A 172 -8.72 7.22 6.05
N ILE A 173 -7.55 7.04 6.69
CA ILE A 173 -6.66 8.16 7.03
C ILE A 173 -5.96 8.78 5.81
N HIS A 174 -6.02 8.15 4.62
CA HIS A 174 -5.48 8.69 3.37
C HIS A 174 -6.38 9.77 2.77
N THR A 175 -6.48 10.92 3.42
CA THR A 175 -7.32 12.01 2.94
C THR A 175 -6.79 13.39 3.31
N ARG A 176 -6.95 14.35 2.40
CA ARG A 176 -6.74 15.78 2.66
C ARG A 176 -7.97 16.48 3.27
N LEU A 177 -9.12 15.80 3.30
CA LEU A 177 -10.41 16.39 3.69
C LEU A 177 -10.49 16.72 5.18
N VAL A 178 -10.07 15.78 6.02
CA VAL A 178 -10.10 15.94 7.48
C VAL A 178 -8.79 16.59 7.92
N LYS A 179 -8.85 17.86 8.32
CA LYS A 179 -7.65 18.63 8.66
C LYS A 179 -7.10 18.27 10.03
N ARG A 180 -7.91 18.34 11.08
CA ARG A 180 -7.51 18.00 12.45
C ARG A 180 -8.64 17.26 13.19
N MET A 181 -8.28 16.46 14.19
CA MET A 181 -9.21 15.69 15.03
C MET A 181 -9.07 16.02 16.53
N GLY A 182 -8.33 17.08 16.87
CA GLY A 182 -8.22 17.58 18.24
C GLY A 182 -7.66 16.52 19.19
N PRO A 183 -8.26 16.28 20.37
CA PRO A 183 -7.70 15.37 21.37
C PRO A 183 -7.47 13.92 20.92
N LEU A 184 -8.15 13.46 19.85
CA LEU A 184 -7.92 12.13 19.31
C LEU A 184 -6.50 11.96 18.75
N GLU A 185 -5.85 13.05 18.32
CA GLU A 185 -4.48 13.07 17.80
C GLU A 185 -3.41 12.76 18.85
N TRP A 186 -3.77 12.68 20.12
CA TRP A 186 -2.85 12.22 21.17
C TRP A 186 -2.64 10.71 21.14
N VAL A 187 -3.66 9.96 20.71
CA VAL A 187 -3.69 8.49 20.81
C VAL A 187 -3.79 7.81 19.44
N LEU A 188 -4.58 8.37 18.54
CA LEU A 188 -4.89 7.79 17.24
C LEU A 188 -4.01 8.37 16.13
N ASN A 189 -3.61 7.53 15.19
CA ASN A 189 -3.12 7.99 13.90
C ASN A 189 -4.30 8.60 13.13
N THR A 190 -4.11 9.80 12.61
CA THR A 190 -5.17 10.60 12.00
C THR A 190 -4.76 11.00 10.58
N PRO A 191 -5.69 11.53 9.77
CA PRO A 191 -5.35 12.01 8.44
C PRO A 191 -4.24 13.08 8.45
N SER A 192 -4.14 13.91 9.49
CA SER A 192 -3.05 14.89 9.62
C SER A 192 -1.69 14.24 9.80
N HIS A 193 -1.60 13.28 10.72
CA HIS A 193 -0.37 12.52 10.96
C HIS A 193 0.05 11.74 9.72
N HIS A 194 -0.91 11.14 9.01
CA HIS A 194 -0.63 10.32 7.83
C HIS A 194 -0.30 11.14 6.58
N ARG A 195 -0.74 12.41 6.50
CA ARG A 195 -0.24 13.36 5.49
C ARG A 195 1.24 13.65 5.70
N VAL A 196 1.64 13.95 6.95
CA VAL A 196 3.06 14.15 7.30
C VAL A 196 3.87 12.92 6.91
N HIS A 197 3.37 11.73 7.23
CA HIS A 197 4.04 10.49 6.85
C HIS A 197 4.27 10.36 5.32
N HIS A 198 3.33 10.82 4.50
CA HIS A 198 3.45 10.84 3.05
C HIS A 198 4.18 12.07 2.48
N GLY A 199 4.67 12.96 3.35
CA GLY A 199 5.38 14.17 2.96
C GLY A 199 6.81 13.90 2.52
N ALA A 200 7.20 14.49 1.39
CA ALA A 200 8.57 14.48 0.87
C ALA A 200 9.41 15.67 1.37
N ASP A 201 8.82 16.59 2.13
CA ASP A 201 9.51 17.76 2.68
C ASP A 201 10.52 17.36 3.76
N PRO A 202 11.67 18.04 3.88
CA PRO A 202 12.71 17.68 4.87
C PRO A 202 12.22 17.62 6.33
N LEU A 203 11.17 18.38 6.69
CA LEU A 203 10.57 18.35 8.03
C LEU A 203 9.81 17.03 8.30
N TYR A 204 9.31 16.38 7.25
CA TYR A 204 8.37 15.28 7.32
C TYR A 204 8.97 13.92 6.92
N LEU A 205 10.16 13.92 6.33
CA LEU A 205 10.92 12.70 6.07
C LEU A 205 11.10 11.87 7.34
N ASP A 206 10.84 10.57 7.22
CA ASP A 206 11.06 9.59 8.28
C ASP A 206 10.27 9.88 9.56
N ARG A 207 8.98 10.24 9.41
CA ARG A 207 8.06 10.54 10.50
C ARG A 207 6.76 9.75 10.44
N ASN A 208 6.11 9.61 11.60
CA ASN A 208 4.74 9.12 11.78
C ASN A 208 4.46 7.74 11.14
N TYR A 209 5.15 6.70 11.61
CA TYR A 209 5.05 5.33 11.08
C TYR A 209 3.86 4.51 11.61
N ALA A 210 3.12 5.00 12.62
CA ALA A 210 2.04 4.23 13.23
C ALA A 210 0.94 3.85 12.24
N GLY A 211 0.36 2.66 12.40
CA GLY A 211 -0.82 2.25 11.64
C GLY A 211 -2.08 2.89 12.21
N MET A 212 -2.44 2.47 13.43
CA MET A 212 -3.64 2.92 14.14
C MET A 212 -3.34 3.85 15.31
N LEU A 213 -2.32 3.55 16.12
CA LEU A 213 -2.05 4.27 17.35
C LEU A 213 -0.79 5.13 17.23
N ILE A 214 -0.94 6.45 17.18
CA ILE A 214 0.19 7.40 17.07
C ILE A 214 1.10 7.39 18.32
N VAL A 215 0.66 6.73 19.40
CA VAL A 215 1.43 6.57 20.64
C VAL A 215 2.81 5.94 20.38
N TRP A 216 2.94 5.04 19.40
CA TRP A 216 4.21 4.43 19.04
C TRP A 216 5.22 5.46 18.55
N ASP A 217 4.81 6.34 17.65
CA ASP A 217 5.66 7.44 17.18
C ASP A 217 6.10 8.38 18.28
N ARG A 218 5.21 8.63 19.24
CA ARG A 218 5.52 9.47 20.41
C ARG A 218 6.53 8.79 21.34
N TRP A 219 6.38 7.50 21.58
CA TRP A 219 7.28 6.74 22.46
C TRP A 219 8.65 6.52 21.84
N PHE A 220 8.73 6.30 20.53
CA PHE A 220 9.96 5.99 19.81
C PHE A 220 10.56 7.19 19.06
N GLY A 221 10.04 8.40 19.29
CA GLY A 221 10.63 9.67 18.87
C GLY A 221 10.52 9.99 17.38
N SER A 222 9.58 9.35 16.66
CA SER A 222 9.31 9.61 15.24
C SER A 222 8.11 10.51 14.99
N PHE A 223 7.42 10.96 16.05
CA PHE A 223 6.27 11.85 15.92
C PHE A 223 6.64 13.23 15.37
N GLN A 224 5.91 13.68 14.36
CA GLN A 224 5.95 15.04 13.82
C GLN A 224 4.54 15.53 13.56
N GLU A 225 4.24 16.73 14.05
CA GLU A 225 2.97 17.39 13.76
C GLU A 225 2.98 18.01 12.36
N GLU A 226 1.82 18.00 11.69
CA GLU A 226 1.61 18.73 10.45
C GLU A 226 1.61 20.25 10.71
N ARG A 227 2.67 20.94 10.30
CA ARG A 227 2.78 22.41 10.42
C ARG A 227 2.23 23.12 9.20
N GLU A 228 2.63 22.64 8.03
CA GLU A 228 2.24 23.09 6.70
C GLU A 228 1.78 21.89 5.87
N GLU A 229 0.97 22.12 4.84
CA GLU A 229 0.51 21.04 3.96
C GLU A 229 1.71 20.40 3.23
N PRO A 230 1.91 19.07 3.36
CA PRO A 230 3.07 18.41 2.75
C PRO A 230 3.07 18.45 1.22
N THR A 231 4.26 18.48 0.64
CA THR A 231 4.51 18.10 -0.75
C THR A 231 4.57 16.57 -0.82
N TYR A 232 3.70 15.95 -1.62
CA TYR A 232 3.62 14.49 -1.71
C TYR A 232 4.45 13.92 -2.86
N GLY A 233 4.70 12.62 -2.80
CA GLY A 233 5.52 11.90 -3.76
C GLY A 233 6.82 11.42 -3.10
N THR A 234 7.82 11.13 -3.92
CA THR A 234 9.15 10.72 -3.47
C THR A 234 10.17 11.79 -3.79
N THR A 235 11.23 11.90 -2.99
CA THR A 235 12.33 12.86 -3.20
C THR A 235 13.04 12.69 -4.55
N LYS A 236 12.96 11.49 -5.13
CA LYS A 236 13.33 11.19 -6.52
C LYS A 236 12.10 10.58 -7.22
N PRO A 237 11.41 11.32 -8.11
CA PRO A 237 10.23 10.82 -8.80
C PRO A 237 10.57 9.65 -9.73
N LEU A 238 9.61 8.74 -9.90
CA LEU A 238 9.69 7.73 -10.96
C LEU A 238 9.58 8.39 -12.34
N ALA A 239 10.56 8.17 -13.19
CA ALA A 239 10.57 8.73 -14.55
C ALA A 239 9.68 7.97 -15.56
N HIS A 240 8.82 7.04 -15.11
CA HIS A 240 7.99 6.22 -15.99
C HIS A 240 6.69 5.71 -15.32
N TRP A 241 5.69 5.43 -16.16
CA TRP A 241 4.35 5.00 -15.74
C TRP A 241 4.12 3.48 -15.76
N ASN A 242 5.17 2.67 -15.93
CA ASN A 242 5.05 1.21 -15.94
C ASN A 242 4.83 0.65 -14.51
N PRO A 243 3.64 0.11 -14.18
CA PRO A 243 3.33 -0.33 -12.83
C PRO A 243 4.07 -1.60 -12.41
N LEU A 244 4.44 -2.45 -13.37
CA LEU A 244 5.26 -3.64 -13.09
C LEU A 244 6.68 -3.20 -12.74
N TRP A 245 7.26 -2.33 -13.56
CA TRP A 245 8.63 -1.86 -13.33
C TRP A 245 8.77 -1.00 -12.06
N ALA A 246 7.73 -0.26 -11.67
CA ALA A 246 7.69 0.49 -10.42
C ALA A 246 7.96 -0.38 -9.17
N ASN A 247 7.64 -1.69 -9.21
CA ASN A 247 7.93 -2.62 -8.12
C ASN A 247 9.40 -3.08 -8.08
N PHE A 248 10.18 -2.91 -9.14
CA PHE A 248 11.57 -3.39 -9.23
C PHE A 248 12.60 -2.27 -9.36
N ASP A 249 12.18 -1.08 -9.79
CA ASP A 249 13.06 0.02 -10.17
C ASP A 249 14.04 0.42 -9.06
N TYR A 250 13.57 0.51 -7.82
CA TYR A 250 14.43 0.92 -6.70
C TYR A 250 15.49 -0.16 -6.38
N TRP A 251 15.14 -1.45 -6.37
CA TRP A 251 16.15 -2.52 -6.25
C TRP A 251 17.15 -2.51 -7.40
N ALA A 252 16.68 -2.28 -8.63
CA ALA A 252 17.58 -2.16 -9.78
C ALA A 252 18.54 -0.96 -9.62
N THR A 253 18.07 0.15 -9.04
CA THR A 253 18.90 1.30 -8.67
C THR A 253 19.95 0.91 -7.63
N LEU A 254 19.57 0.26 -6.53
CA LEU A 254 20.51 -0.22 -5.51
C LEU A 254 21.56 -1.17 -6.09
N ILE A 255 21.19 -2.06 -7.02
CA ILE A 255 22.13 -2.96 -7.69
C ILE A 255 23.12 -2.18 -8.55
N ARG A 256 22.66 -1.19 -9.32
CA ARG A 256 23.53 -0.34 -10.16
C ARG A 256 24.51 0.45 -9.30
N GLU A 257 24.04 1.06 -8.21
CA GLU A 257 24.87 1.83 -7.28
C GLU A 257 25.86 0.93 -6.53
N ALA A 258 25.43 -0.24 -6.04
CA ALA A 258 26.33 -1.20 -5.41
C ALA A 258 27.43 -1.68 -6.37
N ARG A 259 27.14 -1.85 -7.66
CA ARG A 259 28.14 -2.27 -8.66
C ARG A 259 29.16 -1.19 -9.00
N SER A 260 28.80 0.09 -8.91
CA SER A 260 29.73 1.20 -9.17
C SER A 260 30.66 1.50 -7.99
N MET A 261 30.31 1.05 -6.78
CA MET A 261 31.14 1.25 -5.59
C MET A 261 32.42 0.39 -5.60
N PRO A 262 33.59 0.94 -5.23
CA PRO A 262 34.86 0.20 -5.27
C PRO A 262 35.04 -0.76 -4.08
N ARG A 263 34.52 -0.43 -2.89
CA ARG A 263 34.71 -1.21 -1.66
C ARG A 263 33.54 -2.14 -1.41
N LEU A 264 33.81 -3.43 -1.15
CA LEU A 264 32.78 -4.42 -0.83
C LEU A 264 31.90 -4.01 0.36
N ARG A 265 32.48 -3.38 1.38
CA ARG A 265 31.74 -2.85 2.54
C ARG A 265 30.62 -1.91 2.12
N ASP A 266 30.92 -0.96 1.24
CA ASP A 266 29.96 0.05 0.79
C ASP A 266 28.85 -0.61 -0.05
N ARG A 267 29.22 -1.60 -0.88
CA ARG A 267 28.27 -2.43 -1.66
C ARG A 267 27.26 -3.16 -0.80
N LEU A 268 27.66 -3.59 0.40
CA LEU A 268 26.79 -4.29 1.34
C LEU A 268 25.97 -3.29 2.18
N GLN A 269 26.58 -2.19 2.61
CA GLN A 269 25.94 -1.20 3.47
C GLN A 269 24.79 -0.45 2.80
N ILE A 270 24.86 -0.23 1.49
CA ILE A 270 23.80 0.48 0.73
C ILE A 270 22.43 -0.20 0.86
N TRP A 271 22.37 -1.51 1.09
CA TRP A 271 21.10 -2.22 1.24
C TRP A 271 20.40 -1.92 2.57
N PHE A 272 21.16 -1.47 3.56
CA PHE A 272 20.71 -1.31 4.95
C PHE A 272 20.66 0.12 5.45
N ARG A 273 21.33 1.05 4.76
CA ARG A 273 21.42 2.45 5.15
C ARG A 273 20.71 3.32 4.14
N HIS A 274 19.56 3.87 4.55
CA HIS A 274 18.90 4.95 3.83
C HIS A 274 19.72 6.26 3.94
#